data_AF-A0AAW3JYJ8-F1
#
_entry.id   AF-A0AAW3JYJ8-F1
#
_cell.length_a   1.000
_cell.length_b   1.000
_cell.length_c   1.000
_cell.angle_alpha   90.00
_cell.angle_beta   90.00
_cell.angle_gamma   90.00
#
_symmetry.space_group_name_H-M   'P 1'
#
loop_
_entity.id
_entity.type
_entity.pdbx_description
1 polymer ?
#
loop_
_entity_poly.entity_id
_entity_poly.type
_entity_poly.pdbx_seq_one_letter_code
_entity_poly.pdbx_strand_id
1 'polypeptide(L)'
;MKVIYTNTIPENQQLNVCYRTSFLGVISAATSVEVDDEFPNAEAVKQAYAFLNAQALSVQVNVGITPELQAVVDEAKAECEKVVEENTALKAQIEALSANEAAKSELESENSRLKDSVLILEDAQKESLEQLQTAKGEFIAFQNNIEAMKACITELEANADKTDEEKPKTTKAK
;
A
#
# COMPACT_ATOMS: atom_id res chain seq x y z
N MET A 1 -41.50 -10.27 -43.38
CA MET A 1 -42.50 -10.15 -44.46
C MET A 1 -43.78 -9.56 -43.88
N LYS A 2 -44.45 -8.62 -44.55
CA LYS A 2 -45.72 -8.05 -44.06
C LYS A 2 -46.88 -8.97 -44.43
N VAL A 3 -47.80 -9.21 -43.50
CA VAL A 3 -49.01 -10.02 -43.74
C VAL A 3 -50.23 -9.15 -43.54
N ILE A 4 -51.17 -9.18 -44.47
CA ILE A 4 -52.43 -8.43 -44.39
C ILE A 4 -53.58 -9.41 -44.52
N TYR A 5 -54.40 -9.51 -43.48
CA TYR A 5 -55.66 -10.25 -43.52
C TYR A 5 -56.78 -9.29 -43.94
N THR A 6 -57.39 -9.56 -45.10
CA THR A 6 -58.39 -8.69 -45.75
C THR A 6 -59.46 -9.52 -46.44
N ASN A 7 -60.68 -8.99 -46.57
CA ASN A 7 -61.77 -9.64 -47.30
C ASN A 7 -61.57 -9.64 -48.82
N THR A 8 -60.77 -8.73 -49.36
CA THR A 8 -60.56 -8.59 -50.81
C THR A 8 -59.09 -8.33 -51.10
N ILE A 9 -58.52 -9.12 -52.03
CA ILE A 9 -57.13 -8.96 -52.46
C ILE A 9 -57.08 -7.79 -53.45
N PRO A 10 -56.22 -6.78 -53.24
CA PRO A 10 -56.08 -5.67 -54.18
C PRO A 10 -55.49 -6.14 -55.51
N GLU A 11 -55.92 -5.54 -56.61
CA GLU A 11 -55.42 -5.84 -57.97
C GLU A 11 -53.92 -5.53 -58.10
N ASN A 12 -53.46 -4.44 -57.46
CA ASN A 12 -52.06 -4.04 -57.43
C ASN A 12 -51.38 -4.55 -56.15
N GLN A 13 -50.89 -5.79 -56.20
CA GLN A 13 -50.22 -6.41 -55.06
C GLN A 13 -48.80 -5.89 -54.88
N GLN A 14 -48.44 -5.60 -53.63
CA GLN A 14 -47.09 -5.22 -53.26
C GLN A 14 -46.21 -6.47 -53.15
N LEU A 15 -45.02 -6.47 -53.78
CA LEU A 15 -44.13 -7.64 -53.86
C LEU A 15 -43.74 -8.26 -52.50
N ASN A 16 -43.78 -7.49 -51.41
CA ASN A 16 -43.33 -7.93 -50.07
C ASN A 16 -44.48 -8.09 -49.06
N VAL A 17 -45.71 -8.14 -49.54
CA VAL A 17 -46.92 -8.27 -48.73
C VAL A 17 -47.65 -9.55 -49.08
N CYS A 18 -47.89 -10.39 -48.07
CA CYS A 18 -48.74 -11.57 -48.19
C CYS A 18 -50.16 -11.20 -47.81
N TYR A 19 -51.05 -11.08 -48.79
CA TYR A 19 -52.48 -10.90 -48.56
C TYR A 19 -53.15 -12.24 -48.28
N ARG A 20 -53.99 -12.31 -47.25
CA ARG A 20 -54.77 -13.50 -46.91
C ARG A 20 -56.25 -13.16 -46.74
N THR A 21 -57.09 -13.92 -47.42
CA THR A 21 -58.55 -13.84 -47.31
C THR A 21 -59.13 -14.85 -46.33
N SER A 22 -58.29 -15.65 -45.68
CA SER A 22 -58.68 -16.60 -44.63
C SER A 22 -57.57 -16.80 -43.62
N PHE A 23 -57.95 -17.06 -42.37
CA PHE A 23 -57.01 -17.44 -41.32
C PHE A 23 -56.75 -18.94 -41.35
N LEU A 24 -55.56 -19.32 -41.85
CA LEU A 24 -55.08 -20.71 -41.88
C LEU A 24 -53.98 -20.96 -40.82
N GLY A 25 -53.88 -20.06 -39.83
CA GLY A 25 -52.80 -20.05 -38.84
C GLY A 25 -51.82 -18.89 -39.04
N VAL A 26 -50.91 -18.76 -38.08
CA VAL A 26 -49.88 -17.72 -38.05
C VAL A 26 -48.76 -18.03 -39.04
N ILE A 27 -48.27 -16.99 -39.71
CA ILE A 27 -47.02 -17.03 -40.47
C ILE A 27 -45.90 -16.59 -39.53
N SER A 28 -45.05 -17.53 -39.10
CA SER A 28 -43.94 -17.26 -38.17
C SER A 28 -42.90 -16.28 -38.71
N ALA A 29 -42.74 -16.18 -40.04
CA ALA A 29 -41.86 -15.21 -40.70
C ALA A 29 -42.49 -13.80 -40.89
N ALA A 30 -43.69 -13.58 -40.36
CA ALA A 30 -44.31 -12.26 -40.39
C ALA A 30 -43.56 -11.32 -39.46
N THR A 31 -43.14 -10.18 -40.01
CA THR A 31 -42.48 -9.10 -39.24
C THR A 31 -43.45 -8.00 -38.86
N SER A 32 -44.60 -7.95 -39.53
CA SER A 32 -45.68 -7.01 -39.28
C SER A 32 -46.98 -7.65 -39.78
N VAL A 33 -48.05 -7.49 -39.00
CA VAL A 33 -49.37 -8.05 -39.32
C VAL A 33 -50.41 -6.96 -39.21
N GLU A 34 -51.19 -6.80 -40.27
CA GLU A 34 -52.39 -5.96 -40.29
C GLU A 34 -53.60 -6.85 -40.53
N VAL A 35 -54.68 -6.57 -39.82
CA VAL A 35 -55.93 -7.32 -39.90
C VAL A 35 -57.03 -6.29 -40.05
N ASP A 36 -57.74 -6.36 -41.17
CA ASP A 36 -58.93 -5.55 -41.39
C ASP A 36 -59.98 -5.86 -40.31
N ASP A 37 -60.63 -4.83 -39.77
CA ASP A 37 -61.59 -4.99 -38.67
C ASP A 37 -62.85 -5.73 -39.14
N GLU A 38 -63.17 -5.66 -40.44
CA GLU A 38 -64.28 -6.39 -41.07
C GLU A 38 -63.90 -7.83 -41.44
N PHE A 39 -62.65 -8.26 -41.20
CA PHE A 39 -62.19 -9.60 -41.52
C PHE A 39 -62.83 -10.67 -40.61
N PRO A 40 -63.31 -11.81 -41.16
CA PRO A 40 -63.82 -12.91 -40.36
C PRO A 40 -62.81 -13.37 -39.30
N ASN A 41 -63.23 -13.34 -38.04
CA ASN A 41 -62.38 -13.71 -36.90
C ASN A 41 -61.14 -12.80 -36.71
N ALA A 42 -61.22 -11.53 -37.09
CA ALA A 42 -60.11 -10.55 -36.94
C ALA A 42 -59.46 -10.59 -35.54
N GLU A 43 -60.28 -10.69 -34.49
CA GLU A 43 -59.81 -10.74 -33.11
C GLU A 43 -58.96 -11.98 -32.81
N ALA A 44 -59.35 -13.16 -33.33
CA ALA A 44 -58.58 -14.39 -33.17
C ALA A 44 -57.21 -14.30 -33.86
N VAL A 45 -57.14 -13.63 -35.02
CA VAL A 45 -55.87 -13.40 -35.73
C VAL A 45 -54.97 -12.47 -34.90
N LYS A 46 -55.52 -11.35 -34.42
CA LYS A 46 -54.79 -10.39 -33.56
C LYS A 46 -54.25 -11.09 -32.30
N GLN A 47 -55.06 -11.90 -31.64
CA GLN A 47 -54.67 -12.63 -30.43
C GLN A 47 -53.57 -13.67 -30.70
N ALA A 48 -53.65 -14.41 -31.81
CA ALA A 48 -52.65 -15.42 -32.17
C ALA A 48 -51.25 -14.80 -32.40
N TYR A 49 -51.19 -13.64 -33.07
CA TYR A 49 -49.94 -12.91 -33.26
C TYR A 49 -49.44 -12.22 -32.00
N ALA A 50 -50.33 -11.74 -31.14
CA ALA A 50 -49.97 -11.21 -29.82
C ALA A 50 -49.31 -12.31 -28.95
N PHE A 51 -49.85 -13.53 -28.96
CA PHE A 51 -49.27 -14.68 -28.26
C PHE A 51 -47.88 -15.04 -28.78
N LEU A 52 -47.70 -15.09 -30.11
CA LEU A 52 -46.40 -15.40 -30.71
C LEU A 52 -45.34 -14.34 -30.35
N ASN A 53 -45.70 -13.06 -30.37
CA ASN A 53 -44.82 -11.97 -29.97
C ASN A 53 -44.43 -12.06 -28.49
N ALA A 54 -45.39 -12.36 -27.60
CA ALA A 54 -45.13 -12.55 -26.17
C ALA A 54 -44.19 -13.74 -25.90
N GLN A 55 -44.34 -14.84 -26.65
CA GLN A 55 -43.47 -16.01 -26.55
C GLN A 55 -42.04 -15.72 -27.05
N ALA A 56 -41.88 -14.95 -28.12
CA ALA A 56 -40.56 -14.52 -28.60
C ALA A 56 -39.83 -13.65 -27.56
N LEU A 57 -40.55 -12.72 -26.92
CA LEU A 57 -40.03 -11.88 -25.85
C LEU A 57 -39.63 -12.69 -24.60
N SER A 58 -40.42 -13.68 -24.19
CA SER A 58 -40.09 -14.50 -23.02
C SER A 58 -38.85 -15.37 -23.24
N VAL A 59 -38.65 -15.90 -24.44
CA VAL A 59 -37.42 -16.62 -24.81
C VAL A 59 -36.22 -15.67 -24.81
N GLN A 60 -36.36 -14.44 -25.31
CA GLN A 60 -35.26 -13.48 -25.37
C GLN A 60 -34.83 -12.97 -23.98
N VAL A 61 -35.78 -12.84 -23.04
CA VAL A 61 -35.50 -12.48 -21.64
C VAL A 61 -34.90 -13.64 -20.85
N ASN A 62 -35.33 -14.88 -21.09
CA ASN A 62 -34.70 -16.07 -20.48
C ASN A 62 -33.28 -16.35 -21.00
N VAL A 63 -32.85 -15.70 -22.09
CA VAL A 63 -31.48 -15.75 -22.64
C VAL A 63 -30.60 -14.62 -22.05
N GLY A 64 -31.16 -13.75 -21.19
CA GLY A 64 -30.40 -12.78 -20.41
C GLY A 64 -29.59 -13.45 -19.31
N ILE A 65 -28.39 -13.95 -19.65
CA ILE A 65 -27.38 -14.60 -18.78
C ILE A 65 -27.89 -15.90 -18.15
N THR A 66 -27.35 -17.02 -18.60
CA THR A 66 -27.61 -18.31 -17.95
C THR A 66 -27.03 -18.30 -16.52
N PRO A 67 -27.68 -18.96 -15.53
CA PRO A 67 -27.25 -18.93 -14.13
C PRO A 67 -25.81 -19.41 -13.92
N GLU A 68 -25.29 -20.28 -14.78
CA GLU A 68 -23.89 -20.71 -14.75
C GLU A 68 -22.92 -19.56 -15.07
N LEU A 69 -23.27 -18.68 -16.02
CA LEU A 69 -22.44 -17.53 -16.36
C LEU A 69 -22.44 -16.48 -15.25
N GLN A 70 -23.58 -16.30 -14.56
CA GLN A 70 -23.64 -15.41 -13.41
C GLN A 70 -22.78 -15.92 -12.24
N ALA A 71 -22.80 -17.23 -11.97
CA ALA A 71 -21.96 -17.85 -10.95
C ALA A 71 -20.45 -17.66 -11.24
N VAL A 72 -20.03 -17.83 -12.49
CA VAL A 72 -18.63 -17.59 -12.91
C VAL A 72 -18.24 -16.12 -12.77
N VAL A 73 -19.15 -15.19 -13.06
CA VAL A 73 -18.90 -13.75 -12.88
C VAL A 73 -18.75 -13.39 -11.40
N ASP A 74 -19.59 -13.94 -10.53
CA ASP A 74 -19.53 -13.68 -9.10
C ASP A 74 -18.27 -14.30 -8.46
N GLU A 75 -17.89 -15.50 -8.88
CA GLU A 75 -16.62 -16.14 -8.49
C GLU A 75 -15.41 -15.32 -8.95
N ALA A 76 -15.40 -14.87 -10.21
CA ALA A 76 -14.32 -14.04 -10.74
C ALA A 76 -14.20 -12.71 -9.99
N LYS A 77 -15.31 -12.09 -9.60
CA LYS A 77 -15.30 -10.88 -8.75
C LYS A 77 -14.71 -11.15 -7.38
N ALA A 78 -15.11 -12.23 -6.73
CA ALA A 78 -14.58 -12.62 -5.42
C ALA A 78 -13.06 -12.85 -5.46
N GLU A 79 -12.55 -13.56 -6.49
CA GLU A 79 -11.10 -13.76 -6.62
C GLU A 79 -10.36 -12.45 -6.94
N CYS A 80 -10.95 -11.54 -7.73
CA CYS A 80 -10.39 -10.21 -7.95
C CYS A 80 -10.30 -9.40 -6.65
N GLU A 81 -11.34 -9.41 -5.81
CA GLU A 81 -11.34 -8.72 -4.51
C GLU A 81 -10.23 -9.25 -3.61
N LYS A 82 -10.10 -10.58 -3.51
CA LYS A 82 -9.03 -11.23 -2.76
C LYS A 82 -7.63 -10.85 -3.27
N VAL A 83 -7.41 -10.85 -4.59
CA VAL A 83 -6.12 -10.45 -5.18
C VAL A 83 -5.81 -8.98 -4.91
N VAL A 84 -6.83 -8.10 -4.86
CA VAL A 84 -6.65 -6.70 -4.47
C VAL A 84 -6.21 -6.60 -3.01
N GLU A 85 -6.89 -7.29 -2.10
CA GLU A 85 -6.52 -7.32 -0.68
C GLU A 85 -5.09 -7.84 -0.48
N GLU A 86 -4.73 -8.96 -1.10
CA GLU A 86 -3.38 -9.53 -1.05
C GLU A 86 -2.33 -8.55 -1.59
N ASN A 87 -2.60 -7.87 -2.72
CA ASN A 87 -1.69 -6.86 -3.25
C ASN A 87 -1.52 -5.65 -2.33
N THR A 88 -2.58 -5.22 -1.64
CA THR A 88 -2.46 -4.12 -0.66
C THR A 88 -1.62 -4.54 0.55
N ALA A 89 -1.81 -5.76 1.05
CA ALA A 89 -1.03 -6.30 2.16
C ALA A 89 0.44 -6.51 1.78
N LEU A 90 0.72 -7.01 0.57
CA LEU A 90 2.08 -7.19 0.06
C LEU A 90 2.81 -5.85 -0.11
N LYS A 91 2.13 -4.81 -0.62
CA LYS A 91 2.71 -3.46 -0.68
C LYS A 91 3.10 -2.93 0.70
N ALA A 92 2.22 -3.09 1.69
CA ALA A 92 2.51 -2.68 3.06
C ALA A 92 3.71 -3.44 3.65
N GLN A 93 3.84 -4.74 3.36
CA GLN A 93 5.01 -5.54 3.78
C GLN A 93 6.30 -5.07 3.12
N ILE A 94 6.27 -4.74 1.83
CA ILE A 94 7.45 -4.21 1.11
C ILE A 94 7.90 -2.88 1.70
N GLU A 95 6.95 -1.98 1.99
CA GLU A 95 7.25 -0.69 2.63
C GLU A 95 7.89 -0.90 4.01
N ALA A 96 7.33 -1.78 4.84
CA ALA A 96 7.88 -2.10 6.15
C ALA A 96 9.29 -2.72 6.06
N LEU A 97 9.52 -3.64 5.11
CA LEU A 97 10.84 -4.23 4.88
C LEU A 97 11.86 -3.19 4.43
N SER A 98 11.48 -2.28 3.53
CA SER A 98 12.37 -1.21 3.06
C SER A 98 12.78 -0.26 4.18
N ALA A 99 11.85 0.09 5.08
CA ALA A 99 12.15 0.90 6.26
C ALA A 99 13.11 0.17 7.22
N ASN A 100 12.93 -1.15 7.38
CA ASN A 100 13.80 -1.96 8.23
C ASN A 100 15.21 -2.11 7.64
N GLU A 101 15.34 -2.21 6.32
CA GLU A 101 16.64 -2.23 5.64
C GLU A 101 17.41 -0.92 5.83
N ALA A 102 16.72 0.23 5.73
CA ALA A 102 17.31 1.52 6.04
C ALA A 102 17.79 1.61 7.49
N ALA A 103 16.96 1.19 8.45
CA ALA A 103 17.33 1.17 9.87
C ALA A 103 18.51 0.23 10.15
N LYS A 104 18.57 -0.93 9.49
CA LYS A 104 19.68 -1.86 9.59
C LYS A 104 20.99 -1.25 9.09
N SER A 105 20.96 -0.54 7.96
CA SER A 105 22.13 0.14 7.42
C SER A 105 22.68 1.18 8.40
N GLU A 106 21.79 1.93 9.06
CA GLU A 106 22.20 2.91 10.07
C GLU A 106 22.81 2.25 11.32
N LEU A 107 22.24 1.14 11.80
CA LEU A 107 22.80 0.36 12.90
C LEU A 107 24.18 -0.25 12.57
N GLU A 108 24.41 -0.67 11.33
CA GLU A 108 25.71 -1.17 10.87
C GLU A 108 26.77 -0.06 10.84
N SER A 109 26.39 1.15 10.39
CA SER A 109 27.26 2.32 10.42
C SER A 109 27.61 2.73 11.85
N GLU A 110 26.61 2.77 12.75
CA GLU A 110 26.83 3.11 14.15
C GLU A 110 27.72 2.09 14.86
N ASN A 111 27.53 0.79 14.58
CA ASN A 111 28.41 -0.26 15.12
C ASN A 111 29.86 -0.09 14.67
N SER A 112 30.11 0.30 13.41
CA SER A 112 31.48 0.59 12.97
C SER A 112 32.07 1.77 13.72
N ARG A 113 31.30 2.86 13.87
CA ARG A 113 31.75 4.05 14.61
C ARG A 113 32.04 3.74 16.08
N LEU A 114 31.17 2.97 16.73
CA LEU A 114 31.36 2.56 18.12
C LEU A 114 32.59 1.66 18.27
N LYS A 115 32.82 0.74 17.33
CA LYS A 115 34.02 -0.10 17.31
C LYS A 115 35.30 0.73 17.22
N ASP A 116 35.34 1.72 16.34
CA ASP A 116 36.48 2.62 16.22
C ASP A 116 36.69 3.45 17.51
N SER A 117 35.60 3.94 18.10
CA SER A 117 35.67 4.69 19.36
C SER A 117 36.16 3.83 20.53
N VAL A 118 35.76 2.56 20.60
CA VAL A 118 36.24 1.62 21.62
C VAL A 118 37.74 1.40 21.47
N LEU A 119 38.23 1.23 20.24
CA LEU A 119 39.65 1.00 19.98
C LEU A 119 40.51 2.21 20.42
N ILE A 120 40.05 3.42 20.16
CA ILE A 120 40.71 4.66 20.65
C ILE A 120 40.73 4.71 22.19
N LEU A 121 39.63 4.34 22.84
CA LEU A 121 39.54 4.35 24.30
C LEU A 121 40.43 3.26 24.93
N GLU A 122 40.54 2.10 24.30
CA GLU A 122 41.45 1.03 24.74
C GLU A 122 42.91 1.48 24.66
N ASP A 123 43.31 2.15 23.57
CA ASP A 123 44.66 2.69 23.42
C ASP A 123 44.96 3.78 24.47
N ALA A 124 44.03 4.72 24.67
CA ALA A 124 44.17 5.77 25.68
C ALA A 124 44.23 5.21 27.11
N GLN A 125 43.46 4.15 27.39
CA GLN A 125 43.51 3.45 28.67
C GLN A 125 44.89 2.81 28.90
N LYS A 126 45.45 2.18 27.87
CA LYS A 126 46.77 1.57 27.94
C LYS A 126 47.85 2.64 28.21
N GLU A 127 47.81 3.75 27.49
CA GLU A 127 48.75 4.85 27.69
C GLU A 127 48.68 5.41 29.12
N SER A 128 47.46 5.65 29.63
CA SER A 128 47.27 6.13 30.99
C SER A 128 47.79 5.14 32.05
N LEU A 129 47.64 3.83 31.81
CA LEU A 129 48.15 2.79 32.68
C LEU A 129 49.69 2.75 32.69
N GLU A 130 50.33 2.95 31.54
CA GLU A 130 51.80 3.07 31.42
C GLU A 130 52.31 4.31 32.17
N GLN A 131 51.66 5.47 31.99
CA GLN A 131 52.00 6.69 32.72
C GLN A 131 51.88 6.51 34.24
N LEU A 132 50.81 5.86 34.70
CA LEU A 132 50.60 5.57 36.13
C LEU A 132 51.68 4.67 36.71
N GLN A 133 52.12 3.64 35.96
CA GLN A 133 53.20 2.76 36.39
C GLN A 133 54.53 3.51 36.50
N THR A 134 54.84 4.36 35.53
CA THR A 134 56.04 5.22 35.55
C THR A 134 56.03 6.15 36.76
N ALA A 135 54.94 6.90 36.96
CA ALA A 135 54.80 7.83 38.09
C ALA A 135 54.91 7.10 39.44
N LYS A 136 54.35 5.88 39.54
CA LYS A 136 54.48 5.05 40.74
C LYS A 136 55.93 4.64 40.99
N GLY A 137 56.68 4.27 39.95
CA GLY A 137 58.10 3.96 40.05
C GLY A 137 58.94 5.15 40.50
N GLU A 138 58.70 6.32 39.88
CA GLU A 138 59.34 7.59 40.25
C GLU A 138 59.06 7.98 41.70
N PHE A 139 57.81 7.83 42.15
CA PHE A 139 57.43 8.10 43.54
C PHE A 139 58.17 7.19 44.54
N ILE A 140 58.30 5.90 44.22
CA ILE A 140 59.07 4.96 45.06
C ILE A 140 60.56 5.34 45.07
N ALA A 141 61.13 5.70 43.92
CA ALA A 141 62.52 6.14 43.83
C ALA A 141 62.75 7.41 44.66
N PHE A 142 61.82 8.37 44.61
CA PHE A 142 61.85 9.58 45.43
C PHE A 142 61.80 9.28 46.93
N GLN A 143 60.87 8.42 47.38
CA GLN A 143 60.79 8.02 48.80
C GLN A 143 62.08 7.40 49.32
N ASN A 144 62.81 6.68 48.47
CA ASN A 144 64.06 6.03 48.82
C ASN A 144 65.29 6.96 48.73
N ASN A 145 65.13 8.21 48.30
CA ASN A 145 66.21 9.19 48.20
C ASN A 145 66.04 10.33 49.22
N ILE A 146 66.67 10.16 50.38
CA ILE A 146 66.62 11.11 51.50
C ILE A 146 67.16 12.50 51.11
N GLU A 147 68.19 12.58 50.26
CA GLU A 147 68.76 13.87 49.82
C GLU A 147 67.78 14.63 48.92
N ALA A 148 67.15 13.94 47.96
CA ALA A 148 66.11 14.53 47.11
C ALA A 148 64.88 14.97 47.93
N MET A 149 64.46 14.17 48.92
CA MET A 149 63.37 14.56 49.83
C MET A 149 63.71 15.81 50.63
N LYS A 150 64.93 15.92 51.18
CA LYS A 150 65.38 17.10 51.93
C LYS A 150 65.47 18.35 51.04
N ALA A 151 65.95 18.21 49.80
CA ALA A 151 65.98 19.29 48.84
C ALA A 151 64.56 19.79 48.50
N CYS A 152 63.61 18.87 48.29
CA CYS A 152 62.20 19.20 48.05
C CYS A 152 61.56 19.89 49.27
N ILE A 153 61.82 19.41 50.48
CA ILE A 153 61.37 20.09 51.72
C ILE A 153 61.93 21.52 51.78
N THR A 154 63.23 21.69 51.51
CA THR A 154 63.88 23.01 51.53
C THR A 154 63.27 23.96 50.50
N GLU A 155 62.96 23.47 49.29
CA GLU A 155 62.29 24.25 48.25
C GLU A 155 60.86 24.64 48.65
N LEU A 156 60.09 23.70 49.23
CA LEU A 156 58.74 23.95 49.72
C LEU A 156 58.74 24.97 50.88
N GLU A 157 59.68 24.86 51.82
CA GLU A 157 59.85 25.82 52.91
C GLU A 157 60.22 27.21 52.38
N ALA A 158 61.14 27.30 51.42
CA ALA A 158 61.54 28.57 50.79
C ALA A 158 60.42 29.23 49.97
N ASN A 159 59.43 28.46 49.51
CA ASN A 159 58.27 28.98 48.80
C ASN A 159 57.07 29.24 49.73
N ALA A 160 57.00 28.59 50.90
CA ALA A 160 56.01 28.90 51.93
C ALA A 160 56.18 30.34 52.45
N ASP A 161 57.42 30.78 52.66
CA ASP A 161 57.77 32.16 53.07
C ASP A 161 57.39 33.24 52.02
N LYS A 162 57.07 32.86 50.77
CA LYS A 162 56.69 33.81 49.71
C LYS A 162 55.19 34.04 49.59
N THR A 163 54.37 33.28 50.33
CA THR A 163 52.90 33.36 50.25
C THR A 163 52.25 34.28 51.29
N ASP A 164 53.03 34.94 52.16
CA ASP A 164 52.52 35.85 53.21
C ASP A 164 52.49 37.34 52.81
N GLU A 165 52.79 37.70 51.56
CA GLU A 165 52.82 39.10 51.08
C GLU A 165 51.57 39.60 50.34
N GLU A 166 50.41 38.93 50.41
CA GLU A 166 49.14 39.51 49.95
C GLU A 166 48.12 39.66 51.07
N LYS A 167 48.48 40.43 52.11
CA LYS A 167 47.50 41.00 53.05
C LYS A 167 46.90 42.26 52.41
N PRO A 168 45.58 42.33 52.13
CA PRO A 168 45.00 43.53 51.53
C PRO A 168 45.10 44.69 52.52
N LYS A 169 45.84 45.74 52.16
CA LYS A 169 45.80 47.04 52.84
C LYS A 169 44.39 47.62 52.71
N THR A 170 43.56 47.40 53.71
CA THR A 170 42.36 48.20 53.93
C THR A 170 42.76 49.60 54.39
N THR A 171 42.79 50.56 53.46
CA THR A 171 42.91 51.97 53.80
C THR A 171 41.50 52.56 53.89
N LYS A 172 41.12 52.96 55.11
CA LYS A 172 39.84 53.56 55.46
C LYS A 172 39.66 54.92 54.76
N ALA A 173 38.50 55.10 54.14
CA ALA A 173 38.00 56.41 53.73
C ALA A 173 37.63 57.24 54.96
N LYS A 174 38.00 58.53 54.94
CA LYS A 174 37.38 59.58 55.75
C LYS A 174 37.31 60.85 54.92
#